data_AF-X1HIW0-F1
#
_entry.id   AF-X1HIW0-F1
#
_cell.length_a   1.000
_cell.length_b   1.000
_cell.length_c   1.000
_cell.angle_alpha   90.00
_cell.angle_beta   90.00
_cell.angle_gamma   90.00
#
_symmetry.space_group_name_H-M   'P 1'
#
loop_
_entity.id
_entity.type
_entity.pdbx_description
1 polymer ?
#
loop_
_entity_poly.entity_id
_entity_poly.type
_entity_poly.pdbx_seq_one_letter_code
_entity_poly.pdbx_strand_id
1 'polypeptide(L)'
;MSKPKLQIIVLFQNLGENQAYFARSPAPPLSGALVAGLTPPIVEVELLHEMVCPIDYNTDADFIGLSFMDYCAPHAFEVAKKFRKLGKIVVAGGRYPSTFPEE
;
A
#
# COMPACT_ATOMS: atom_id res chain seq x y z
N MET A 1 -18.50 -18.12 2.91
CA MET A 1 -17.83 -17.22 1.95
C MET A 1 -16.41 -17.01 2.46
N SER A 2 -15.40 -16.95 1.60
CA SER A 2 -14.05 -16.57 2.02
C SER A 2 -14.08 -15.17 2.63
N LYS A 3 -13.20 -14.90 3.60
CA LYS A 3 -13.05 -13.53 4.11
C LYS A 3 -12.48 -12.66 2.99
N PRO A 4 -12.96 -11.42 2.80
CA PRO A 4 -12.28 -10.48 1.92
C PRO A 4 -10.85 -10.25 2.41
N LYS A 5 -9.90 -10.15 1.48
CA LYS A 5 -8.49 -9.91 1.77
C LYS A 5 -8.10 -8.48 1.41
N LEU A 6 -7.49 -7.78 2.37
CA LEU A 6 -6.96 -6.43 2.24
C LEU A 6 -5.43 -6.47 2.35
N GLN A 7 -4.73 -6.04 1.31
CA GLN A 7 -3.29 -5.78 1.38
C GLN A 7 -3.06 -4.29 1.61
N ILE A 8 -2.47 -3.93 2.75
CA ILE A 8 -2.04 -2.57 3.07
C ILE A 8 -0.59 -2.43 2.63
N ILE A 9 -0.30 -1.50 1.73
CA ILE A 9 1.02 -1.23 1.20
C ILE A 9 1.48 0.14 1.68
N VAL A 10 2.53 0.18 2.50
CA VAL A 10 3.18 1.42 2.92
C VAL A 10 4.30 1.74 1.94
N LEU A 11 4.04 2.75 1.10
CA LEU A 11 4.91 3.18 0.01
C LEU A 11 5.97 4.15 0.52
N PHE A 12 7.19 3.99 0.01
CA PHE A 12 8.34 4.80 0.43
C PHE A 12 9.25 5.17 -0.74
N GLN A 13 9.23 4.43 -1.85
CA GLN A 13 10.19 4.61 -2.93
C GLN A 13 9.57 5.34 -4.12
N ASN A 14 10.29 6.32 -4.66
CA ASN A 14 10.03 6.89 -5.99
C ASN A 14 11.14 6.47 -6.98
N LEU A 15 11.78 5.32 -6.76
CA LEU A 15 12.91 4.82 -7.56
C LEU A 15 12.46 3.95 -8.74
N GLY A 16 11.16 3.66 -8.85
CA GLY A 16 10.60 2.77 -9.85
C GLY A 16 11.09 1.32 -9.72
N GLU A 17 10.61 0.44 -10.61
CA GLU A 17 10.93 -1.00 -10.56
C GLU A 17 12.40 -1.31 -10.93
N ASN A 18 13.12 -0.36 -11.56
CA ASN A 18 14.46 -0.56 -12.10
C ASN A 18 15.60 -0.32 -11.10
N GLN A 19 15.33 0.32 -9.94
CA GLN A 19 16.32 0.64 -8.91
C GLN A 19 15.76 0.41 -7.50
N ALA A 20 15.25 -0.80 -7.24
CA ALA A 20 14.75 -1.13 -5.91
C ALA A 20 15.88 -1.08 -4.87
N TYR A 21 15.71 -0.23 -3.84
CA TYR A 21 16.59 -0.19 -2.69
C TYR A 21 15.84 -0.63 -1.44
N PHE A 22 16.21 -1.77 -0.87
CA PHE A 22 15.63 -2.24 0.38
C PHE A 22 16.46 -1.74 1.56
N ALA A 23 15.83 -0.98 2.46
CA ALA A 23 16.51 -0.40 3.60
C ALA A 23 16.93 -1.51 4.57
N ARG A 24 18.19 -1.50 5.00
CA ARG A 24 18.68 -2.44 6.03
C ARG A 24 18.07 -2.19 7.41
N SER A 25 17.65 -0.95 7.67
CA SER A 25 16.97 -0.52 8.88
C SER A 25 15.88 0.49 8.49
N PRO A 26 14.74 0.02 7.96
CA PRO A 26 13.63 0.89 7.60
C PRO A 26 12.96 1.44 8.86
N ALA A 27 12.40 2.64 8.75
CA ALA A 27 11.43 3.10 9.74
C ALA A 27 10.23 2.14 9.76
N PRO A 28 9.73 1.73 10.94
CA PRO A 28 8.62 0.81 11.01
C PRO A 28 7.34 1.43 10.38
N PRO A 29 6.54 0.66 9.63
CA PRO A 29 5.32 1.14 8.97
C PRO A 29 4.15 1.30 9.97
N LEU A 30 4.33 2.13 11.01
CA LEU A 30 3.44 2.16 12.18
C LEU A 30 1.98 2.48 11.83
N SER A 31 1.73 3.41 10.90
CA SER A 31 0.37 3.75 10.47
C SER A 31 -0.33 2.56 9.80
N GLY A 32 0.37 1.84 8.93
CA GLY A 32 -0.15 0.62 8.30
C GLY A 32 -0.39 -0.50 9.30
N ALA A 33 0.54 -0.70 10.24
CA ALA A 33 0.40 -1.68 11.32
C ALA A 33 -0.79 -1.38 12.25
N LEU A 34 -1.03 -0.10 12.55
CA LEU A 34 -2.17 0.32 13.37
C LEU A 34 -3.50 0.02 12.66
N VAL A 35 -3.63 0.37 11.38
CA VAL A 35 -4.83 0.05 10.59
C VAL A 35 -5.03 -1.46 10.50
N ALA A 36 -3.96 -2.23 10.27
CA ALA A 36 -4.05 -3.69 10.24
C ALA A 36 -4.57 -4.27 11.56
N GLY A 37 -4.05 -3.80 12.71
CA GLY A 37 -4.48 -4.26 14.02
C GLY A 37 -5.90 -3.84 14.42
N LEU A 38 -6.39 -2.71 13.89
CA LEU A 38 -7.76 -2.23 14.12
C LEU A 38 -8.78 -2.77 13.11
N THR A 39 -8.32 -3.43 12.05
CA THR A 39 -9.20 -3.96 11.02
C THR A 39 -10.03 -5.12 11.60
N PRO A 40 -11.37 -5.12 11.44
CA PRO A 40 -12.24 -6.16 11.98
C PRO A 40 -11.84 -7.58 11.52
N PRO A 41 -11.99 -8.62 12.37
CA PRO A 41 -11.54 -9.99 12.07
C PRO A 41 -12.32 -10.68 10.93
N ILE A 42 -13.34 -10.02 10.39
CA ILE A 42 -14.06 -10.44 9.19
C ILE A 42 -13.27 -10.18 7.90
N VAL A 43 -12.18 -9.40 7.96
CA VAL A 43 -11.25 -9.12 6.86
C VAL A 43 -9.91 -9.80 7.16
N GLU A 44 -9.33 -10.46 6.17
CA GLU A 44 -7.93 -10.90 6.23
C GLU A 44 -7.02 -9.75 5.84
N VAL A 45 -5.98 -9.47 6.63
CA VAL A 45 -5.09 -8.34 6.38
C VAL A 45 -3.65 -8.80 6.19
N GLU A 46 -3.03 -8.30 5.14
CA GLU A 46 -1.60 -8.40 4.89
C GLU A 46 -0.99 -6.99 4.89
N LEU A 47 0.12 -6.80 5.63
CA LEU A 47 0.86 -5.53 5.64
C LEU A 47 2.16 -5.69 4.87
N LEU A 48 2.29 -4.94 3.79
CA LEU A 48 3.48 -4.85 2.97
C LEU A 48 4.19 -3.52 3.24
N HIS A 49 5.49 -3.59 3.50
CA HIS A 49 6.33 -2.41 3.59
C HIS A 49 7.34 -2.37 2.44
N GLU A 50 7.18 -1.40 1.55
CA GLU A 50 7.95 -1.33 0.30
C GLU A 50 9.47 -1.17 0.51
N MET A 51 9.91 -0.68 1.68
CA MET A 51 11.34 -0.64 2.01
C MET A 51 11.94 -2.00 2.34
N VAL A 52 11.12 -3.03 2.58
CA VAL A 52 11.55 -4.37 3.01
C VAL A 52 11.34 -5.40 1.91
N CYS A 53 10.24 -5.29 1.17
CA CYS A 53 9.86 -6.25 0.13
C CYS A 53 9.23 -5.54 -1.07
N PRO A 54 9.39 -6.09 -2.29
CA PRO A 54 8.77 -5.55 -3.49
C PRO A 54 7.26 -5.74 -3.48
N ILE A 55 6.54 -4.89 -4.22
CA ILE A 55 5.10 -5.03 -4.45
C ILE A 55 4.86 -6.21 -5.39
N ASP A 56 4.07 -7.20 -4.95
CA ASP A 56 3.57 -8.27 -5.81
C ASP A 56 2.20 -7.88 -6.41
N TYR A 57 2.19 -7.61 -7.70
CA TYR A 57 0.97 -7.26 -8.44
C TYR A 57 0.08 -8.47 -8.76
N ASN A 58 0.55 -9.70 -8.54
CA ASN A 58 -0.23 -10.93 -8.72
C ASN A 58 -0.93 -11.39 -7.43
N THR A 59 -0.99 -10.53 -6.40
CA THR A 59 -1.65 -10.81 -5.13
C THR A 59 -3.12 -11.25 -5.29
N ASP A 60 -3.54 -12.15 -4.42
CA ASP A 60 -4.92 -12.64 -4.27
C ASP A 60 -5.82 -11.66 -3.49
N ALA A 61 -5.28 -10.54 -2.97
CA ALA A 61 -6.07 -9.54 -2.24
C ALA A 61 -7.20 -8.94 -3.07
N ASP A 62 -8.38 -8.76 -2.47
CA ASP A 62 -9.54 -8.11 -3.10
C ASP A 62 -9.39 -6.57 -3.09
N PHE A 63 -8.85 -6.05 -1.98
CA PHE A 63 -8.66 -4.64 -1.72
C PHE A 63 -7.18 -4.31 -1.53
N ILE A 64 -6.76 -3.18 -2.08
CA ILE A 64 -5.42 -2.61 -1.91
C ILE A 64 -5.54 -1.28 -1.17
N GLY A 65 -4.94 -1.19 0.01
CA GLY A 65 -4.81 0.06 0.78
C GLY A 65 -3.43 0.66 0.59
N LEU A 66 -3.32 1.82 -0.05
CA LEU A 66 -2.05 2.53 -0.21
C LEU A 66 -1.88 3.57 0.89
N SER A 67 -0.75 3.56 1.60
CA SER A 67 -0.38 4.57 2.59
C SER A 67 0.91 5.25 2.18
N PHE A 68 0.90 6.58 1.99
CA PHE A 68 2.05 7.29 1.45
C PHE A 68 2.15 8.75 1.89
N MET A 69 3.38 9.28 1.75
CA MET A 69 3.73 10.68 1.95
C MET A 69 3.70 11.43 0.62
N ASP A 70 3.71 12.76 0.68
CA ASP A 70 3.69 13.67 -0.46
C ASP A 70 4.76 13.38 -1.51
N TYR A 71 6.00 13.13 -1.09
CA TYR A 71 7.09 12.80 -2.01
C TYR A 71 6.94 11.44 -2.73
N CYS A 72 6.01 10.59 -2.27
CA CYS A 72 5.67 9.31 -2.90
C CYS A 72 4.43 9.40 -3.81
N ALA A 73 3.76 10.55 -3.92
CA ALA A 73 2.49 10.66 -4.65
C ALA A 73 2.58 10.19 -6.13
N PRO A 74 3.59 10.59 -6.93
CA PRO A 74 3.71 10.10 -8.31
C PRO A 74 3.80 8.57 -8.39
N HIS A 75 4.59 7.96 -7.51
CA HIS A 75 4.70 6.50 -7.43
C HIS A 75 3.38 5.85 -7.00
N ALA A 76 2.71 6.42 -6.00
CA ALA A 76 1.42 5.92 -5.53
C ALA A 76 0.36 5.93 -6.65
N PHE A 77 0.32 6.96 -7.50
CA PHE A 77 -0.58 7.01 -8.65
C PHE A 77 -0.28 5.91 -9.67
N GLU A 78 0.98 5.63 -9.96
CA GLU A 78 1.37 4.55 -10.88
C GLU A 78 1.02 3.17 -10.30
N VAL A 79 1.31 2.92 -9.02
CA VAL A 79 0.94 1.69 -8.30
C VAL A 79 -0.58 1.51 -8.32
N ALA A 80 -1.34 2.57 -7.97
CA ALA A 80 -2.80 2.54 -7.96
C ALA A 80 -3.37 2.25 -9.35
N LYS A 81 -2.82 2.89 -10.40
CA LYS A 81 -3.23 2.67 -11.78
C LYS A 81 -2.98 1.23 -12.23
N LYS A 82 -1.84 0.63 -11.83
CA LYS A 82 -1.52 -0.77 -12.15
C LYS A 82 -2.49 -1.75 -11.47
N PHE A 83 -2.76 -1.59 -10.18
CA PHE A 83 -3.76 -2.43 -9.49
C PHE A 83 -5.18 -2.24 -10.03
N ARG A 84 -5.59 -1.00 -10.33
CA ARG A 84 -6.90 -0.72 -10.96
C ARG A 84 -7.04 -1.40 -12.33
N LYS A 85 -5.98 -1.41 -13.16
CA LYS A 85 -5.97 -2.15 -14.44
C LYS A 85 -6.14 -3.66 -14.26
N LEU A 86 -5.76 -4.20 -13.11
CA LEU A 86 -5.96 -5.61 -12.72
C LEU A 86 -7.32 -5.87 -12.07
N GLY A 87 -8.21 -4.87 -12.03
CA GLY A 87 -9.57 -4.99 -11.48
C GLY A 87 -9.65 -4.94 -9.95
N LYS A 88 -8.56 -4.59 -9.25
CA LYS A 88 -8.55 -4.47 -7.79
C LYS A 88 -9.23 -3.18 -7.32
N ILE A 89 -9.89 -3.22 -6.16
CA ILE A 89 -10.39 -2.01 -5.50
C ILE A 89 -9.23 -1.37 -4.75
N VAL A 90 -8.93 -0.10 -5.06
CA VAL A 90 -7.79 0.63 -4.48
C VAL A 90 -8.30 1.79 -3.62
N VAL A 91 -7.88 1.83 -2.36
CA VAL A 91 -8.15 2.89 -1.39
C VAL A 91 -6.83 3.58 -1.03
N ALA A 92 -6.82 4.91 -0.97
CA ALA A 92 -5.65 5.69 -0.62
C ALA A 92 -5.81 6.29 0.80
N GLY A 93 -4.71 6.31 1.55
CA GLY A 93 -4.60 6.90 2.88
C GLY A 93 -3.18 7.39 3.17
N GLY A 94 -2.97 7.86 4.40
CA GLY A 94 -1.69 8.48 4.79
C GLY A 94 -1.73 10.00 4.68
N ARG A 95 -0.56 10.64 4.76
CA ARG A 95 -0.45 12.10 4.87
C ARG A 95 -0.97 12.81 3.62
N TYR A 96 -0.61 12.31 2.44
CA TYR A 96 -0.99 12.96 1.18
C TYR A 96 -2.50 12.88 0.91
N PRO A 97 -3.14 11.68 0.86
CA PRO A 97 -4.58 11.60 0.58
C PRO A 97 -5.45 12.29 1.64
N SER A 98 -5.00 12.35 2.90
CA SER A 98 -5.71 13.09 3.95
C SER A 98 -5.66 14.61 3.74
N THR A 99 -4.59 15.11 3.13
CA THR A 99 -4.39 16.56 2.89
C THR A 99 -5.03 16.98 1.57
N PHE A 100 -4.99 16.10 0.56
CA PHE A 100 -5.47 16.34 -0.81
C PHE A 100 -6.45 15.24 -1.25
N PRO A 101 -7.64 15.13 -0.64
CA PRO A 101 -8.56 14.01 -0.88
C PRO A 101 -9.24 14.00 -2.25
N GLU A 102 -9.24 15.13 -2.96
CA GLU A 102 -9.89 15.29 -4.28
C GLU A 102 -8.94 14.95 -5.45
N GLU A 103 -7.66 14.67 -5.19
CA GLU A 103 -6.67 14.23 -6.18
C GLU A 103 -6.58 12.70 -6.28
#